data_AF-A0A2R6IYH5-F1
#
_entry.id   AF-A0A2R6IYH5-F1
#
_cell.length_a   1.000
_cell.length_b   1.000
_cell.length_c   1.000
_cell.angle_alpha   90.00
_cell.angle_beta   90.00
_cell.angle_gamma   90.00
#
_symmetry.space_group_name_H-M   'P 1'
#
loop_
_entity.id
_entity.type
_entity.pdbx_description
1 polymer ?
#
loop_
_entity_poly.entity_id
_entity_poly.type
_entity_poly.pdbx_seq_one_letter_code
_entity_poly.pdbx_strand_id
1 'polypeptide(L)' 'MAYAQGAIVLVENPYADGLRPVVIVSNDERPSQGKQYTVAIVTTTDRDEAVRLEAGDITEGAINVFP' A
#
# COMPACT_ATOMS: atom_id res chain seq x y z
N MET A 1 14.11 -2.83 0.35
CA MET A 1 13.11 -2.11 1.22
C MET A 1 12.44 -3.11 2.17
N ALA A 2 11.87 -2.70 3.31
CA ALA A 2 11.22 -3.60 4.28
C ALA A 2 9.91 -4.25 3.79
N TYR A 3 9.18 -3.57 2.89
CA TYR A 3 7.99 -4.08 2.21
C TYR A 3 8.27 -4.25 0.72
N ALA A 4 7.84 -5.38 0.16
CA ALA A 4 7.99 -5.67 -1.26
C ALA A 4 6.96 -4.91 -2.11
N GLN A 5 7.26 -4.71 -3.39
CA GLN A 5 6.30 -4.21 -4.36
C GLN A 5 5.07 -5.13 -4.43
N GLY A 6 3.88 -4.54 -4.47
CA GLY A 6 2.61 -5.26 -4.43
C GLY A 6 2.10 -5.55 -3.01
N ALA A 7 2.92 -5.37 -1.97
CA ALA A 7 2.45 -5.53 -0.60
C ALA A 7 1.38 -4.48 -0.27
N ILE A 8 0.32 -4.90 0.44
CA ILE A 8 -0.67 -4.01 1.04
C ILE A 8 -0.31 -3.82 2.51
N VAL A 9 -0.15 -2.57 2.93
CA VAL A 9 0.19 -2.22 4.31
C VAL A 9 -0.77 -1.16 4.85
N LEU A 10 -0.94 -1.13 6.18
CA LEU A 10 -1.68 -0.08 6.87
C LEU A 10 -0.71 1.04 7.28
N VAL A 11 -1.05 2.28 6.93
CA VAL A 11 -0.30 3.48 7.32
C VAL A 11 -1.22 4.44 8.06
N GLU A 12 -0.64 5.38 8.83
CA GLU A 12 -1.41 6.50 9.37
C GLU A 12 -2.07 7.28 8.23
N ASN A 13 -3.36 7.57 8.38
CA ASN A 13 -4.10 8.28 7.36
C ASN A 13 -3.79 9.78 7.45
N PRO A 14 -3.17 10.40 6.44
CA PRO A 14 -2.77 11.81 6.52
C PRO A 14 -3.94 12.80 6.42
N TYR A 15 -5.15 12.31 6.14
CA TYR A 15 -6.33 13.15 5.86
C TYR A 15 -7.47 12.99 6.89
N ALA A 16 -7.42 11.99 7.76
CA ALA A 16 -8.41 11.77 8.82
C ALA A 16 -7.86 10.79 9.87
N ASP A 17 -8.54 10.67 11.01
CA ASP A 17 -8.16 9.70 12.05
C ASP A 17 -8.17 8.25 11.55
N GLY A 18 -7.26 7.44 12.09
CA GLY A 18 -7.17 6.01 11.83
C GLY A 18 -6.11 5.59 10.80
N LEU A 19 -6.19 4.32 10.39
CA LEU A 19 -5.27 3.72 9.44
C LEU A 19 -5.88 3.66 8.04
N ARG A 20 -5.02 3.73 7.02
CA ARG A 20 -5.39 3.61 5.61
C ARG A 20 -4.57 2.51 4.94
N PRO A 21 -5.21 1.58 4.20
CA PRO A 21 -4.48 0.62 3.38
C PRO A 21 -3.86 1.30 2.15
N VAL A 22 -2.62 0.92 1.83
CA VAL A 22 -1.90 1.36 0.64
C VAL A 22 -1.14 0.19 0.00
N VAL A 23 -1.01 0.19 -1.33
CA VAL A 23 -0.19 -0.75 -2.09
C VAL A 23 1.20 -0.14 -2.31
N ILE A 24 2.25 -0.88 -2.02
CA ILE A 24 3.62 -0.49 -2.36
C ILE A 24 3.86 -0.62 -3.87
N VAL A 25 4.23 0.46 -4.55
CA VAL A 25 4.53 0.44 -6.00
C VAL A 25 6.02 0.63 -6.31
N SER A 26 6.79 1.22 -5.40
CA SER A 26 8.26 1.30 -5.49
C SER A 26 8.92 -0.05 -5.25
N ASN A 27 10.13 -0.21 -5.78
CA ASN A 27 10.99 -1.39 -5.55
C ASN A 27 12.47 -0.98 -5.53
N ASP A 28 13.38 -1.95 -5.35
CA ASP A 28 14.81 -1.67 -5.25
C ASP A 28 15.42 -1.12 -6.57
N GLU A 29 14.77 -1.33 -7.73
CA GLU A 29 15.18 -0.75 -9.02
C GLU A 29 14.61 0.66 -9.27
N ARG A 30 13.46 0.97 -8.64
CA ARG A 30 12.77 2.26 -8.71
C ARG A 30 12.40 2.75 -7.31
N PRO A 31 13.39 3.16 -6.50
CA PRO A 31 13.14 3.70 -5.17
C PRO A 31 12.65 5.15 -5.24
N SER A 32 11.86 5.58 -4.27
CA SER A 32 11.56 7.02 -4.09
C SER A 32 12.64 7.65 -3.21
N GLN A 33 13.38 8.63 -3.74
CA GLN A 33 14.45 9.33 -3.02
C GLN A 33 15.42 8.39 -2.26
N GLY A 34 15.67 7.19 -2.80
CA GLY A 34 16.58 6.19 -2.24
C GLY A 34 16.15 5.50 -0.93
N LYS A 35 15.14 6.01 -0.20
CA LYS A 35 14.70 5.46 1.11
C LYS A 35 13.20 5.53 1.37
N GLN A 36 12.43 6.21 0.53
CA GLN A 36 11.00 6.38 0.69
C GLN A 36 10.24 5.35 -0.17
N TYR A 37 9.02 5.03 0.27
CA TYR A 37 8.08 4.26 -0.53
C TYR A 37 7.27 5.19 -1.43
N THR A 38 7.08 4.78 -2.69
CA THR A 38 5.95 5.25 -3.49
C THR A 38 4.80 4.29 -3.26
N VAL A 39 3.62 4.82 -2.95
CA VAL A 39 2.44 4.01 -2.64
C VAL A 39 1.21 4.47 -3.42
N ALA A 40 0.29 3.56 -3.67
CA ALA A 40 -1.05 3.84 -4.19
C ALA A 40 -2.09 3.63 -3.07
N ILE A 41 -3.03 4.56 -2.93
CA ILE A 41 -4.07 4.46 -1.91
C ILE A 41 -5.09 3.38 -2.28
N VAL A 42 -5.43 2.52 -1.32
CA VAL A 42 -6.57 1.61 -1.43
C VAL A 42 -7.79 2.24 -0.74
N THR A 43 -8.96 2.11 -1.36
CA THR A 43 -10.21 2.65 -0.85
C THR A 43 -11.38 1.77 -1.26
N THR A 44 -12.45 1.81 -0.47
CA THR A 44 -13.74 1.18 -0.79
C THR A 44 -14.63 2.08 -1.66
N THR A 45 -14.24 3.34 -1.88
CA THR A 45 -14.96 4.26 -2.77
C THR A 45 -14.57 3.99 -4.22
N ASP A 46 -15.57 3.71 -5.05
CA ASP A 46 -15.36 3.42 -6.47
C ASP A 46 -14.92 4.67 -7.25
N ARG A 47 -14.06 4.48 -8.27
CA ARG A 47 -13.53 5.55 -9.13
C ARG A 47 -13.20 5.00 -10.51
N ASP A 48 -13.48 5.77 -11.56
CA ASP A 48 -13.30 5.35 -12.95
C ASP A 48 -11.84 5.01 -13.30
N GLU A 49 -10.87 5.73 -12.73
CA GLU A 49 -9.44 5.50 -12.96
C GLU A 49 -8.80 4.52 -11.98
N ALA A 50 -9.57 3.95 -11.03
CA ALA A 50 -9.04 3.01 -10.06
C ALA A 50 -8.89 1.59 -10.65
N VAL A 51 -7.87 0.89 -10.19
CA VAL A 51 -7.76 -0.56 -10.41
C VAL A 51 -8.59 -1.26 -9.35
N ARG A 52 -9.56 -2.06 -9.80
CA ARG A 52 -10.44 -2.81 -8.91
C ARG A 52 -9.67 -3.96 -8.24
N LEU A 53 -9.89 -4.13 -6.94
CA LEU A 53 -9.39 -5.23 -6.15
C LEU A 53 -10.58 -6.01 -5.59
N GLU A 54 -10.67 -7.29 -5.92
CA GLU A 54 -11.63 -8.23 -5.35
C GLU A 54 -10.99 -9.01 -4.20
N ALA A 55 -11.81 -9.60 -3.34
CA ALA A 55 -11.32 -10.39 -2.21
C ALA A 55 -10.39 -11.55 -2.66
N GLY A 56 -10.63 -12.12 -3.84
CA GLY A 56 -9.79 -13.17 -4.42
C GLY A 56 -8.43 -12.69 -4.95
N ASP A 57 -8.25 -11.39 -5.14
CA ASP A 57 -6.97 -10.79 -5.59
C ASP A 57 -6.01 -10.56 -4.42
N ILE A 58 -6.52 -10.65 -3.18
CA ILE A 58 -5.76 -10.40 -1.96
C ILE A 58 -5.43 -11.74 -1.31
N THR A 59 -4.14 -12.01 -1.18
CA THR A 59 -3.67 -13.10 -0.32
C THR A 59 -3.52 -12.57 1.10
N GLU A 60 -4.14 -13.25 2.07
CA GLU A 60 -3.96 -12.91 3.49
C GLU A 60 -2.48 -12.99 3.85
N GLY A 61 -1.97 -11.93 4.49
CA GLY A 61 -0.59 -11.82 4.93
C GLY A 61 -0.52 -11.35 6.38
N ALA A 62 0.58 -11.63 7.06
CA ALA A 62 0.84 -11.06 8.37
C ALA A 62 1.23 -9.58 8.22
N ILE A 63 0.68 -8.70 9.07
CA ILE A 63 1.20 -7.34 9.24
C ILE A 63 2.58 -7.48 9.87
N ASN A 64 3.63 -7.30 9.07
CA ASN A 64 4.99 -7.18 9.59
C ASN A 64 5.10 -5.82 10.31
N VAL A 65 4.86 -5.82 11.62
CA VAL A 65 5.13 -4.65 12.46
C VAL A 65 6.65 -4.52 12.58
N PHE A 66 7.26 -3.66 11.77
CA PHE A 66 8.67 -3.31 11.93
C PHE A 66 8.81 -2.34 13.12
N PRO A 67 9.73 -2.60 14.07
CA PRO A 67 10.01 -1.69 15.19
C PRO A 67 10.69 -0.39 14.74
#